data_AF-A0A2U1IXK8-F1
#
_entry.id   AF-A0A2U1IXK8-F1
#
_cell.length_a   1.000
_cell.length_b   1.000
_cell.length_c   1.000
_cell.angle_alpha   90.00
_cell.angle_beta   90.00
_cell.angle_gamma   90.00
#
_symmetry.space_group_name_H-M   'P 1'
#
loop_
_entity.id
_entity.type
_entity.pdbx_description
1 polymer ?
#
loop_
_entity_poly.entity_id
_entity_poly.type
_entity_poly.pdbx_seq_one_letter_code
_entity_poly.pdbx_strand_id
1 'polypeptide(L)'
;PNAIAKFVAGKKMDPNVGTLRLFPGITEVAIRSFLSPPLKGVVLETYGSGNIPNSKGKTLELLKEASDRGVVIVNITQCYRGNVSALYETAHGLAGAGVVAGGDMTSECALTKLSYLVGCGYSPEKCRELMGQSLRGEMTLIRANQPSLIADPNVRATTFVQYISYEIIKGKTNSISFKKQNLFTDSPRSKLESPILHSPSPRTSEPQPQLSSLERASIYRSFFPILLCSAASMNDIIGMRMLNVAAENQLETTCYDYNGRTPLHCASRNGNLQCVKWLVKNGASVHVLDRNGHTPLFDAVTSRRSDIVELLLEAGAHLSDAEHTEITALIHNAIYRCDIELLKLLNLAGFDFNKTDFEGRTPLHLAVLFEQESVVDYILGMENINPCAMDKLDKTPLDVAISIVEHYKSIHFMADSEDTLIAINIHEKLSKALN
;
A
#
# COMPACT_ATOMS: atom_id res chain seq x y z
N PRO A 1 -18.91 1.31 -31.73
CA PRO A 1 -19.51 0.01 -32.14
C PRO A 1 -20.69 0.25 -33.10
N ASN A 2 -20.53 -0.09 -34.40
CA ASN A 2 -21.48 0.24 -35.48
C ASN A 2 -22.57 -0.82 -35.73
N ALA A 3 -22.89 -1.60 -34.72
CA ALA A 3 -24.13 -2.38 -34.67
C ALA A 3 -24.46 -2.58 -33.19
N ILE A 4 -25.14 -1.63 -32.57
CA ILE A 4 -25.67 -1.85 -31.22
C ILE A 4 -26.82 -2.84 -31.41
N ALA A 5 -26.59 -4.09 -31.02
CA ALA A 5 -27.65 -5.06 -30.86
C ALA A 5 -28.78 -4.41 -30.05
N LYS A 6 -30.05 -4.65 -30.44
CA LYS A 6 -31.20 -4.09 -29.72
C LYS A 6 -31.03 -4.36 -28.22
N PHE A 7 -31.28 -3.36 -27.40
CA PHE A 7 -31.23 -3.49 -25.95
C PHE A 7 -32.16 -4.63 -25.50
N VAL A 8 -31.60 -5.64 -24.84
CA VAL A 8 -32.35 -6.75 -24.25
C VAL A 8 -32.22 -6.67 -22.73
N ALA A 9 -33.34 -6.48 -22.06
CA ALA A 9 -33.40 -6.56 -20.61
C ALA A 9 -33.40 -8.04 -20.16
N GLY A 10 -32.41 -8.44 -19.37
CA GLY A 10 -32.37 -9.74 -18.71
C GLY A 10 -33.39 -9.82 -17.57
N LYS A 11 -34.64 -10.16 -17.90
CA LYS A 11 -35.74 -10.19 -16.91
C LYS A 11 -35.80 -11.47 -16.07
N LYS A 12 -35.00 -12.50 -16.41
CA LYS A 12 -34.99 -13.80 -15.75
C LYS A 12 -33.75 -13.93 -14.88
N MET A 13 -33.92 -13.61 -13.60
CA MET A 13 -32.90 -13.77 -12.55
C MET A 13 -33.38 -14.91 -11.64
N ASP A 14 -32.53 -15.90 -11.35
CA ASP A 14 -32.91 -16.98 -10.44
C ASP A 14 -32.68 -16.56 -8.97
N PRO A 15 -33.71 -16.65 -8.09
CA PRO A 15 -33.57 -16.26 -6.69
C PRO A 15 -32.87 -17.31 -5.83
N ASN A 16 -32.65 -18.53 -6.33
CA ASN A 16 -32.01 -19.62 -5.59
C ASN A 16 -30.48 -19.53 -5.68
N VAL A 17 -29.93 -18.33 -5.52
CA VAL A 17 -28.50 -18.08 -5.39
C VAL A 17 -28.22 -17.37 -4.08
N GLY A 18 -27.03 -17.56 -3.51
CA GLY A 18 -26.67 -16.94 -2.24
C GLY A 18 -25.19 -16.62 -2.12
N THR A 19 -24.85 -15.85 -1.09
CA THR A 19 -23.47 -15.57 -0.68
C THR A 19 -23.16 -16.28 0.63
N LEU A 20 -22.07 -17.05 0.66
CA LEU A 20 -21.58 -17.72 1.86
C LEU A 20 -20.19 -17.18 2.21
N ARG A 21 -20.12 -16.41 3.29
CA ARG A 21 -18.84 -15.93 3.82
C ARG A 21 -18.25 -16.93 4.80
N LEU A 22 -17.03 -17.39 4.53
CA LEU A 22 -16.30 -18.24 5.47
C LEU A 22 -15.76 -17.41 6.64
N PHE A 23 -15.88 -17.92 7.85
CA PHE A 23 -15.30 -17.28 9.04
C PHE A 23 -14.66 -18.35 9.95
N PRO A 24 -13.69 -17.97 10.80
CA PRO A 24 -13.03 -18.94 11.67
C PRO A 24 -14.05 -19.62 12.58
N GLY A 25 -14.14 -20.95 12.53
CA GLY A 25 -15.09 -21.74 13.32
C GLY A 25 -16.42 -22.08 12.63
N ILE A 26 -16.63 -21.73 11.36
CA ILE A 26 -17.78 -22.23 10.59
C ILE A 26 -17.77 -23.77 10.54
N THR A 27 -18.92 -24.39 10.82
CA THR A 27 -19.02 -25.86 10.93
C THR A 27 -19.37 -26.51 9.58
N GLU A 28 -18.94 -27.75 9.40
CA GLU A 28 -19.30 -28.59 8.24
C GLU A 28 -20.82 -28.72 8.07
N VAL A 29 -21.54 -28.81 9.19
CA VAL A 29 -23.01 -28.87 9.21
C VAL A 29 -23.61 -27.58 8.65
N ALA A 30 -23.11 -26.41 9.06
CA ALA A 30 -23.59 -25.13 8.56
C ALA A 30 -23.36 -24.99 7.04
N ILE A 31 -22.18 -25.39 6.54
CA ILE A 31 -21.87 -25.37 5.11
C ILE A 31 -22.79 -26.33 4.35
N ARG A 32 -22.97 -27.56 4.83
CA ARG A 32 -23.86 -28.56 4.23
C ARG A 32 -25.32 -28.07 4.18
N SER A 33 -25.82 -27.51 5.27
CA SER A 33 -27.18 -26.96 5.35
C SER A 33 -27.38 -25.80 4.38
N PHE A 34 -26.39 -24.90 4.27
CA PHE A 34 -26.47 -23.79 3.32
C PHE A 34 -26.50 -24.27 1.87
N LEU A 35 -25.71 -25.28 1.51
CA LEU A 35 -25.61 -25.84 0.15
C LEU A 35 -26.71 -26.86 -0.22
N SER A 36 -27.75 -26.97 0.61
CA SER A 36 -28.86 -27.89 0.38
C SER A 36 -29.86 -27.33 -0.65
N PRO A 37 -30.67 -28.18 -1.31
CA PRO A 37 -31.76 -27.71 -2.16
C PRO A 37 -32.68 -26.72 -1.42
N PRO A 38 -33.23 -25.68 -2.10
CA PRO A 38 -33.28 -25.49 -3.56
C PRO A 38 -32.12 -24.68 -4.17
N LEU A 39 -31.02 -24.46 -3.43
CA LEU A 39 -29.90 -23.64 -3.90
C LEU A 39 -29.33 -24.14 -5.22
N LYS A 40 -29.16 -23.25 -6.20
CA LYS A 40 -28.61 -23.52 -7.53
C LYS A 40 -27.24 -22.90 -7.76
N GLY A 41 -26.87 -21.89 -6.98
CA GLY A 41 -25.55 -21.28 -7.07
C GLY A 41 -25.15 -20.54 -5.79
N VAL A 42 -23.85 -20.44 -5.56
CA VAL A 42 -23.30 -19.72 -4.40
C VAL A 42 -22.04 -18.94 -4.78
N VAL A 43 -21.95 -17.72 -4.25
CA VAL A 43 -20.70 -16.97 -4.15
C VAL A 43 -20.07 -17.31 -2.81
N LEU A 44 -18.96 -18.04 -2.84
CA LEU A 44 -18.19 -18.44 -1.67
C LEU A 44 -17.10 -17.41 -1.41
N GLU A 45 -17.22 -16.65 -0.32
CA GLU A 45 -16.22 -15.65 0.06
C GLU A 45 -15.15 -16.27 0.96
N THR A 46 -13.93 -16.37 0.43
CA THR A 46 -12.80 -17.08 1.03
C THR A 46 -11.68 -16.13 1.45
N TYR A 47 -10.70 -16.62 2.20
CA TYR A 47 -9.65 -15.77 2.78
C TYR A 47 -8.57 -15.41 1.76
N GLY A 48 -8.05 -14.18 1.85
CA GLY A 48 -6.87 -13.76 1.11
C GLY A 48 -7.00 -13.98 -0.39
N SER A 49 -6.08 -14.76 -0.98
CA SER A 49 -6.04 -15.04 -2.42
C SER A 49 -7.01 -16.13 -2.91
N GLY A 50 -8.00 -16.53 -2.11
CA GLY A 50 -8.98 -17.56 -2.50
C GLY A 50 -8.97 -18.82 -1.63
N ASN A 51 -8.43 -18.75 -0.40
CA ASN A 51 -8.12 -19.92 0.42
C ASN A 51 -9.27 -20.32 1.36
N ILE A 52 -9.53 -21.63 1.45
CA ILE A 52 -10.45 -22.21 2.43
C ILE A 52 -9.67 -22.78 3.63
N PRO A 53 -10.27 -22.83 4.84
CA PRO A 53 -9.63 -23.47 5.98
C PRO A 53 -9.37 -24.95 5.68
N ASN A 54 -8.12 -25.40 5.92
CA ASN A 54 -7.68 -26.75 5.62
C ASN A 54 -8.08 -27.76 6.72
N SER A 55 -9.38 -27.90 6.98
CA SER A 55 -9.91 -28.93 7.88
C SER A 55 -9.93 -30.31 7.20
N LYS A 56 -8.76 -30.92 7.03
CA LYS A 56 -8.60 -32.33 6.60
C LYS A 56 -9.40 -32.74 5.35
N GLY A 57 -9.57 -31.84 4.36
CA GLY A 57 -10.27 -32.15 3.09
C GLY A 57 -11.80 -32.17 3.11
N LYS A 58 -12.45 -32.18 4.29
CA LYS A 58 -13.91 -32.34 4.40
C LYS A 58 -14.73 -31.18 3.81
N THR A 59 -14.26 -29.95 3.97
CA THR A 59 -14.88 -28.78 3.31
C THR A 59 -14.86 -28.92 1.80
N LEU A 60 -13.78 -29.48 1.24
CA LEU A 60 -13.66 -29.68 -0.20
C LEU A 60 -14.60 -30.77 -0.70
N GLU A 61 -14.79 -31.85 0.07
CA GLU A 61 -15.77 -32.90 -0.21
C GLU A 61 -17.20 -32.34 -0.22
N LEU A 62 -17.57 -31.47 0.73
CA LEU A 62 -18.88 -30.82 0.76
C LEU A 62 -19.14 -29.94 -0.47
N LEU A 63 -18.12 -29.16 -0.87
CA LEU A 63 -18.19 -28.31 -2.06
C LEU A 63 -18.32 -29.18 -3.32
N LYS A 64 -17.57 -30.29 -3.39
CA LYS A 64 -17.67 -31.26 -4.47
C LYS A 64 -19.05 -31.90 -4.54
N GLU A 65 -19.59 -32.36 -3.42
CA GLU A 65 -20.93 -32.97 -3.35
C GLU A 65 -22.01 -32.00 -3.83
N ALA A 66 -21.94 -30.72 -3.44
CA ALA A 66 -22.85 -29.69 -3.91
C ALA A 66 -22.68 -29.41 -5.42
N SER A 67 -21.44 -29.33 -5.89
CA SER A 67 -21.11 -29.14 -7.30
C SER A 67 -21.61 -30.30 -8.18
N ASP A 68 -21.45 -31.54 -7.71
CA ASP A 68 -21.93 -32.76 -8.38
C ASP A 68 -23.48 -32.80 -8.43
N ARG A 69 -24.18 -32.20 -7.45
CA ARG A 69 -25.63 -31.97 -7.50
C ARG A 69 -26.06 -30.87 -8.49
N GLY A 70 -25.12 -30.12 -9.06
CA GLY A 70 -25.37 -29.04 -10.00
C GLY A 70 -25.37 -27.63 -9.39
N VAL A 71 -24.95 -27.46 -8.13
CA VAL A 71 -24.76 -26.13 -7.55
C VAL A 71 -23.54 -25.47 -8.17
N VAL A 72 -23.70 -24.28 -8.75
CA VAL A 72 -22.58 -23.51 -9.34
C VAL A 72 -21.91 -22.70 -8.23
N ILE A 73 -20.66 -23.05 -7.91
CA ILE A 73 -19.89 -22.44 -6.82
C ILE A 73 -18.84 -21.50 -7.41
N VAL A 74 -18.84 -20.24 -6.99
CA VAL A 74 -17.91 -19.21 -7.45
C VAL A 74 -17.09 -18.73 -6.26
N ASN A 75 -15.77 -18.87 -6.33
CA ASN A 75 -14.85 -18.44 -5.29
C ASN A 75 -14.46 -16.96 -5.47
N ILE A 76 -14.77 -16.15 -4.46
CA ILE A 76 -14.44 -14.72 -4.38
C ILE A 76 -13.64 -14.46 -3.11
N THR A 77 -12.74 -13.48 -3.14
CA THR A 77 -11.98 -13.08 -1.94
C THR A 77 -12.83 -12.21 -1.01
N GLN A 78 -12.65 -12.38 0.30
CA GLN A 78 -13.20 -11.46 1.31
C GLN A 78 -12.49 -10.10 1.33
N CYS A 79 -11.32 -9.98 0.68
CA CYS A 79 -10.55 -8.75 0.66
C CYS A 79 -11.27 -7.68 -0.18
N TYR A 80 -11.25 -6.43 0.30
CA TYR A 80 -11.79 -5.28 -0.44
C TYR A 80 -11.11 -5.07 -1.81
N ARG A 81 -9.85 -5.52 -1.94
CA ARG A 81 -9.11 -5.62 -3.20
C ARG A 81 -8.37 -6.95 -3.23
N GLY A 82 -8.44 -7.66 -4.35
CA GLY A 82 -7.73 -8.93 -4.53
C GLY A 82 -8.19 -9.69 -5.77
N ASN A 83 -7.45 -10.73 -6.14
CA ASN A 83 -7.79 -11.62 -7.25
C ASN A 83 -7.73 -13.07 -6.75
N VAL A 84 -8.77 -13.84 -7.05
CA VAL A 84 -8.78 -15.29 -6.87
C VAL A 84 -8.32 -15.94 -8.17
N SER A 85 -7.13 -16.53 -8.15
CA SER A 85 -6.56 -17.25 -9.30
C SER A 85 -6.45 -18.75 -9.06
N ALA A 86 -6.43 -19.53 -10.13
CA ALA A 86 -6.26 -20.99 -10.09
C ALA A 86 -4.81 -21.45 -9.87
N LEU A 87 -3.88 -20.55 -9.51
CA LEU A 87 -2.43 -20.79 -9.56
C LEU A 87 -1.83 -21.35 -8.26
N TYR A 88 -2.59 -21.45 -7.17
CA TYR A 88 -2.12 -21.97 -5.87
C TYR A 88 -2.65 -23.39 -5.60
N GLU A 89 -1.98 -24.15 -4.73
CA GLU A 89 -2.33 -25.55 -4.39
C GLU A 89 -3.78 -25.71 -3.89
N THR A 90 -4.23 -24.79 -3.02
CA THR A 90 -5.63 -24.68 -2.56
C THR A 90 -6.60 -24.41 -3.70
N ALA A 91 -6.18 -23.66 -4.72
CA ALA A 91 -6.99 -23.34 -5.88
C ALA A 91 -7.13 -24.54 -6.83
N HIS A 92 -6.11 -25.39 -6.94
CA HIS A 92 -6.21 -26.67 -7.65
C HIS A 92 -7.22 -27.61 -6.99
N GLY A 93 -7.21 -27.69 -5.65
CA GLY A 93 -8.20 -28.46 -4.90
C GLY A 93 -9.63 -27.98 -5.19
N LEU A 94 -9.87 -26.67 -5.08
CA LEU A 94 -11.17 -26.06 -5.36
C LEU A 94 -11.64 -26.27 -6.81
N ALA A 95 -10.75 -26.15 -7.79
CA ALA A 95 -11.06 -26.47 -9.18
C ALA A 95 -11.45 -27.95 -9.36
N GLY A 96 -10.75 -28.86 -8.68
CA GLY A 96 -11.08 -30.29 -8.63
C GLY A 96 -12.45 -30.60 -7.99
N ALA A 97 -12.94 -29.75 -7.09
CA ALA A 97 -14.29 -29.79 -6.55
C ALA A 97 -15.35 -29.11 -7.44
N GLY A 98 -14.96 -28.62 -8.63
CA GLY A 98 -15.85 -27.93 -9.55
C GLY A 98 -16.21 -26.49 -9.14
N VAL A 99 -15.37 -25.87 -8.30
CA VAL A 99 -15.49 -24.46 -7.91
C VAL A 99 -14.77 -23.58 -8.94
N VAL A 100 -15.45 -22.51 -9.37
CA VAL A 100 -14.93 -21.58 -10.38
C VAL A 100 -14.22 -20.42 -9.68
N ALA A 101 -13.01 -20.09 -10.12
CA ALA A 101 -12.32 -18.87 -9.67
C ALA A 101 -13.05 -17.63 -10.20
N GLY A 102 -13.47 -16.74 -9.30
CA GLY A 102 -14.20 -15.53 -9.66
C GLY A 102 -13.31 -14.33 -10.01
N GLY A 103 -11.99 -14.53 -10.11
CA GLY A 103 -11.06 -13.48 -10.49
C GLY A 103 -11.08 -12.30 -9.50
N ASP A 104 -11.22 -11.10 -10.04
CA ASP A 104 -11.36 -9.84 -9.32
C ASP A 104 -12.81 -9.31 -9.29
N MET A 105 -13.81 -10.16 -9.56
CA MET A 105 -15.21 -9.78 -9.38
C MET A 105 -15.49 -9.40 -7.93
N THR A 106 -16.31 -8.35 -7.71
CA THR A 106 -16.91 -8.12 -6.40
C THR A 106 -17.96 -9.20 -6.12
N SER A 107 -18.27 -9.44 -4.84
CA SER A 107 -19.31 -10.40 -4.45
C SER A 107 -20.67 -10.09 -5.08
N GLU A 108 -21.03 -8.82 -5.17
CA GLU A 108 -22.28 -8.34 -5.76
C GLU A 108 -22.33 -8.60 -7.27
N CYS A 109 -21.22 -8.34 -7.98
CA CYS A 109 -21.10 -8.64 -9.40
C CYS A 109 -21.18 -10.15 -9.67
N ALA A 110 -20.45 -10.95 -8.89
CA ALA A 110 -20.47 -12.40 -8.99
C ALA A 110 -21.88 -12.96 -8.72
N LEU A 111 -22.56 -12.48 -7.69
CA LEU A 111 -23.92 -12.91 -7.34
C LEU A 111 -24.93 -12.54 -8.44
N THR A 112 -24.85 -11.31 -8.94
CA THR A 112 -25.73 -10.82 -10.01
C THR A 112 -25.52 -11.64 -11.30
N LYS A 113 -24.26 -11.86 -11.68
CA LYS A 113 -23.91 -12.66 -12.84
C LYS A 113 -24.36 -14.11 -12.70
N LEU A 114 -24.16 -14.71 -11.53
CA LEU A 114 -24.60 -16.07 -11.22
C LEU A 114 -26.12 -16.20 -11.31
N SER A 115 -26.86 -15.28 -10.69
CA SER A 115 -28.33 -15.24 -10.76
C SER A 115 -28.84 -15.10 -12.20
N TYR A 116 -28.19 -14.27 -13.00
CA TYR A 116 -28.51 -14.10 -14.42
C TYR A 116 -28.27 -15.39 -15.22
N LEU A 117 -27.09 -16.01 -15.07
CA LEU A 117 -26.73 -17.22 -15.82
C LEU A 117 -27.63 -18.40 -15.49
N VAL A 118 -27.92 -18.61 -14.20
CA VAL A 118 -28.87 -19.65 -13.76
C VAL A 118 -30.28 -19.33 -14.26
N GLY A 119 -30.70 -18.06 -14.21
CA GLY A 119 -32.01 -17.60 -14.70
C GLY A 119 -32.19 -17.74 -16.21
N CYS A 120 -31.10 -17.75 -16.98
CA CYS A 120 -31.11 -18.08 -18.42
C CYS A 120 -31.35 -19.57 -18.71
N GLY A 121 -31.31 -20.45 -17.70
CA GLY A 121 -31.51 -21.89 -17.88
C GLY A 121 -30.30 -22.62 -18.49
N TYR A 122 -29.10 -22.05 -18.37
CA TYR A 122 -27.88 -22.73 -18.78
C TYR A 122 -27.58 -23.95 -17.88
N SER A 123 -26.91 -24.97 -18.42
CA SER A 123 -26.44 -26.09 -17.61
C SER A 123 -25.41 -25.63 -16.58
N PRO A 124 -25.23 -26.33 -15.44
CA PRO A 124 -24.20 -25.99 -14.46
C PRO A 124 -22.81 -25.85 -15.07
N GLU A 125 -22.44 -26.70 -16.04
CA GLU A 125 -21.17 -26.66 -16.76
C GLU A 125 -21.03 -25.37 -17.56
N LYS A 126 -22.09 -24.97 -18.28
CA LYS A 126 -22.08 -23.73 -19.07
C LYS A 126 -22.07 -22.49 -18.17
N CYS A 127 -22.78 -22.54 -17.04
CA CYS A 127 -22.71 -21.51 -16.01
C CYS A 127 -21.28 -21.38 -15.47
N ARG A 128 -20.62 -22.49 -15.13
CA ARG A 128 -19.23 -22.48 -14.65
C ARG A 128 -18.28 -21.86 -15.67
N GLU A 129 -18.41 -22.24 -16.94
CA GLU A 129 -17.63 -21.68 -18.05
C GLU A 129 -17.82 -20.16 -18.17
N LEU A 130 -19.07 -19.68 -18.17
CA LEU A 130 -19.40 -18.27 -18.32
C LEU A 130 -19.08 -17.44 -17.07
N MET A 131 -19.12 -18.05 -15.87
CA MET A 131 -18.64 -17.41 -14.64
C MET A 131 -17.15 -17.07 -14.72
N GLY A 132 -16.36 -17.90 -15.39
CA GLY A 132 -14.94 -17.68 -15.66
C GLY A 132 -14.63 -16.71 -16.82
N GLN A 133 -15.63 -16.09 -17.45
CA GLN A 133 -15.45 -15.14 -18.57
C GLN A 133 -15.99 -13.75 -18.24
N SER A 134 -15.37 -12.67 -18.72
CA SER A 134 -15.95 -11.32 -18.56
C SER A 134 -17.11 -11.10 -19.54
N LEU A 135 -18.34 -10.92 -19.03
CA LEU A 135 -19.54 -10.76 -19.86
C LEU A 135 -19.93 -9.29 -20.08
N ARG A 136 -19.59 -8.43 -19.13
CA ARG A 136 -20.00 -7.02 -19.03
C ARG A 136 -18.86 -6.12 -18.52
N GLY A 137 -17.65 -6.64 -18.38
CA GLY A 137 -16.51 -5.92 -17.80
C GLY A 137 -16.43 -6.05 -16.28
N GLU A 138 -17.18 -6.98 -15.68
CA GLU A 138 -17.20 -7.25 -14.25
C GLU A 138 -15.94 -7.96 -13.73
N MET A 139 -15.15 -8.51 -14.64
CA MET A 139 -13.93 -9.27 -14.35
C MET A 139 -12.82 -8.92 -15.33
N THR A 140 -11.59 -8.83 -14.84
CA THR A 140 -10.38 -8.62 -15.64
C THR A 140 -9.86 -9.96 -16.15
N LEU A 141 -10.00 -10.22 -17.46
CA LEU A 141 -9.46 -11.42 -18.10
C LEU A 141 -7.94 -11.31 -18.29
N ILE A 142 -7.16 -12.13 -17.56
CA ILE A 142 -5.75 -12.36 -17.90
C ILE A 142 -5.72 -13.37 -19.06
N ARG A 143 -5.45 -12.92 -20.28
CA ARG A 143 -5.31 -13.81 -21.45
C ARG A 143 -4.02 -14.60 -21.33
N ALA A 144 -4.14 -15.93 -21.26
CA ALA A 144 -3.05 -16.86 -20.98
C ALA A 144 -1.96 -17.05 -22.07
N ASN A 145 -1.93 -16.25 -23.15
CA ASN A 145 -0.99 -16.49 -24.27
C ASN A 145 -0.39 -15.22 -24.90
N GLN A 146 -0.15 -14.17 -24.10
CA GLN A 146 0.87 -13.19 -24.47
C GLN A 146 2.01 -13.24 -23.45
N PRO A 147 3.28 -13.29 -23.90
CA PRO A 147 4.41 -13.18 -22.98
C PRO A 147 4.20 -11.91 -22.16
N SER A 148 4.18 -12.09 -20.85
CA SER A 148 3.72 -11.10 -19.90
C SER A 148 4.57 -9.82 -20.00
N LEU A 149 4.01 -8.79 -20.64
CA LEU A 149 4.35 -7.39 -20.36
C LEU A 149 3.62 -6.89 -19.09
N ILE A 150 2.83 -7.75 -18.45
CA ILE A 150 1.80 -7.37 -17.47
C ILE A 150 1.79 -8.39 -16.34
N ALA A 151 2.85 -8.43 -15.54
CA ALA A 151 2.89 -9.16 -14.27
C ALA A 151 3.03 -8.21 -13.06
N ASP A 152 3.17 -6.91 -13.29
CA ASP A 152 3.45 -5.95 -12.22
C ASP A 152 2.28 -4.96 -12.04
N PRO A 153 1.63 -4.91 -10.85
CA PRO A 153 0.66 -3.86 -10.52
C PRO A 153 1.22 -2.44 -10.69
N ASN A 154 2.56 -2.27 -10.68
CA ASN A 154 3.24 -1.00 -10.99
C ASN A 154 3.03 -0.51 -12.44
N VAL A 155 2.67 -1.38 -13.38
CA VAL A 155 2.48 -1.03 -14.80
C VAL A 155 1.05 -0.56 -15.11
N ARG A 156 0.05 -0.98 -14.31
CA ARG A 156 -1.38 -0.67 -14.57
C ARG A 156 -1.69 0.81 -14.45
N ALA A 157 -1.27 1.46 -13.37
CA ALA A 157 -1.51 2.89 -13.21
C ALA A 157 -0.62 3.71 -14.15
N THR A 158 0.61 3.29 -14.44
CA THR A 158 1.50 3.91 -15.44
C THR A 158 0.86 3.95 -16.84
N THR A 159 0.28 2.83 -17.31
CA THR A 159 -0.34 2.74 -18.64
C THR A 159 -1.65 3.54 -18.71
N PHE A 160 -2.44 3.52 -17.64
CA PHE A 160 -3.67 4.30 -17.56
C PHE A 160 -3.40 5.81 -17.49
N VAL A 161 -2.41 6.23 -16.69
CA VAL A 161 -1.93 7.62 -16.63
C VAL A 161 -1.46 8.08 -18.00
N GLN A 162 -0.69 7.26 -18.71
CA GLN A 162 -0.23 7.56 -20.07
C GLN A 162 -1.41 7.71 -21.05
N TYR A 163 -2.36 6.78 -21.03
CA TYR A 163 -3.53 6.81 -21.92
C TYR A 163 -4.42 8.03 -21.68
N ILE A 164 -4.78 8.29 -20.43
CA ILE A 164 -5.61 9.44 -20.06
C ILE A 164 -4.88 10.73 -20.42
N SER A 165 -3.61 10.88 -20.05
CA SER A 165 -2.83 12.08 -20.39
C SER A 165 -2.72 12.28 -21.91
N TYR A 166 -2.57 11.21 -22.68
CA TYR A 166 -2.51 11.26 -24.14
C TYR A 166 -3.83 11.73 -24.79
N GLU A 167 -4.97 11.15 -24.42
CA GLU A 167 -6.28 11.55 -24.95
C GLU A 167 -6.60 13.02 -24.64
N ILE A 168 -6.17 13.48 -23.47
CA ILE A 168 -6.27 14.87 -23.01
C ILE A 168 -5.45 15.80 -23.90
N ILE A 169 -4.16 15.48 -24.11
CA ILE A 169 -3.25 16.29 -24.93
C ILE A 169 -3.77 16.37 -26.37
N LYS A 170 -4.22 15.24 -26.92
CA LYS A 170 -4.81 15.16 -28.26
C LYS A 170 -6.09 15.99 -28.42
N GLY A 171 -6.85 16.16 -27.33
CA GLY A 171 -8.02 17.07 -27.29
C GLY A 171 -7.67 18.56 -27.23
N LYS A 172 -6.41 18.93 -26.94
CA LYS A 172 -5.88 20.31 -26.91
C LYS A 172 -5.07 20.68 -28.17
N THR A 173 -4.68 19.71 -28.99
CA THR A 173 -3.83 19.93 -30.18
C THR A 173 -4.50 20.66 -31.36
N ASN A 174 -5.78 21.04 -31.27
CA ASN A 174 -6.35 21.98 -32.24
C ASN A 174 -5.90 23.45 -32.00
N SER A 175 -5.20 23.77 -30.89
CA SER A 175 -4.78 25.15 -30.58
C SER A 175 -3.33 25.35 -30.12
N ILE A 176 -2.50 24.29 -29.96
CA ILE A 176 -1.12 24.44 -29.44
C ILE A 176 -0.12 23.81 -30.41
N SER A 177 0.72 24.64 -31.06
CA SER A 177 1.86 24.16 -31.85
C SER A 177 2.94 23.61 -30.91
N PHE A 178 3.17 22.30 -30.93
CA PHE A 178 4.31 21.69 -30.24
C PHE A 178 5.62 22.16 -30.89
N LYS A 179 6.26 23.19 -30.33
CA LYS A 179 7.71 23.36 -30.50
C LYS A 179 8.36 22.29 -29.62
N LYS A 180 9.06 21.34 -30.25
CA LYS A 180 9.97 20.40 -29.58
C LYS A 180 10.96 21.19 -28.73
N GLN A 181 10.65 21.41 -27.46
CA GLN A 181 11.64 21.83 -26.47
C GLN A 181 11.98 20.61 -25.63
N ASN A 182 13.18 20.08 -25.91
CA ASN A 182 14.04 19.22 -25.11
C ASN A 182 13.43 18.62 -23.83
N LEU A 183 12.61 17.56 -23.99
CA LEU A 183 12.19 16.65 -22.91
C LEU A 183 13.28 15.61 -22.54
N PHE A 184 14.43 15.63 -23.23
CA PHE A 184 15.47 14.59 -23.19
C PHE A 184 16.89 15.20 -23.21
N THR A 185 17.28 15.97 -22.21
CA THR A 185 18.71 16.23 -21.97
C THR A 185 18.94 16.37 -20.47
N ASP A 186 19.48 15.32 -19.84
CA ASP A 186 20.75 15.37 -19.11
C ASP A 186 21.19 13.97 -18.65
N SER A 187 22.46 13.65 -18.97
CA SER A 187 23.29 12.50 -18.55
C SER A 187 23.29 11.19 -19.38
N PRO A 188 24.43 10.43 -19.35
CA PRO A 188 25.21 10.13 -20.55
C PRO A 188 24.79 8.86 -21.28
N ARG A 189 25.05 8.87 -22.60
CA ARG A 189 24.79 7.80 -23.57
C ARG A 189 25.34 6.44 -23.10
N SER A 190 24.48 5.60 -22.55
CA SER A 190 24.57 4.15 -22.73
C SER A 190 23.45 3.72 -23.68
N LYS A 191 23.82 3.02 -24.76
CA LYS A 191 22.93 2.54 -25.82
C LYS A 191 21.73 1.77 -25.24
N LEU A 192 20.62 2.46 -25.04
CA LEU A 192 19.30 1.85 -24.97
C LEU A 192 18.54 2.38 -26.17
N GLU A 193 18.06 1.46 -27.00
CA GLU A 193 17.28 1.75 -28.20
C GLU A 193 16.13 2.69 -27.86
N SER A 194 15.94 3.70 -28.71
CA SER A 194 14.82 4.64 -28.64
C SER A 194 13.50 3.89 -28.48
N PRO A 195 12.60 4.26 -27.54
CA PRO A 195 11.30 3.63 -27.45
C PRO A 195 10.56 3.90 -28.76
N ILE A 196 10.25 2.82 -29.48
CA ILE A 196 9.48 2.86 -30.71
C ILE A 196 8.10 3.40 -30.33
N LEU A 197 7.89 4.69 -30.58
CA LEU A 197 6.59 5.31 -30.60
C LEU A 197 5.85 4.73 -31.80
N HIS A 198 5.17 3.60 -31.63
CA HIS A 198 4.21 3.15 -32.64
C HIS A 198 3.09 4.17 -32.70
N SER A 199 3.19 5.10 -33.64
CA SER A 199 2.07 5.91 -34.07
C SER A 199 0.92 4.96 -34.42
N PRO A 200 -0.24 5.03 -33.75
CA PRO A 200 -1.38 4.22 -34.16
C PRO A 200 -1.74 4.66 -35.58
N SER A 201 -1.78 3.68 -36.50
CA SER A 201 -2.17 3.88 -37.90
C SER A 201 -3.44 4.74 -38.00
N PRO A 202 -3.58 5.60 -39.03
CA PRO A 202 -4.70 6.52 -39.13
C PRO A 202 -5.99 5.72 -39.27
N ARG A 203 -6.72 5.54 -38.17
CA ARG A 203 -8.08 5.02 -38.18
C ARG A 203 -8.97 6.11 -38.76
N THR A 204 -9.70 5.72 -39.78
CA THR A 204 -10.74 6.47 -40.47
C THR A 204 -11.62 7.26 -39.51
N SER A 205 -11.91 8.50 -39.89
CA SER A 205 -12.67 9.52 -39.17
C SER A 205 -14.07 9.06 -38.76
N GLU A 206 -14.22 8.59 -37.54
CA GLU A 206 -15.49 8.65 -36.80
C GLU A 206 -15.41 9.81 -35.78
N PRO A 207 -16.48 10.57 -35.56
CA PRO A 207 -16.47 11.64 -34.56
C PRO A 207 -16.35 11.00 -33.17
N GLN A 208 -15.15 11.11 -32.56
CA GLN A 208 -15.00 10.79 -31.14
C GLN A 208 -15.98 11.67 -30.35
N PRO A 209 -16.73 11.12 -29.37
CA PRO A 209 -17.58 11.95 -28.51
C PRO A 209 -16.71 13.03 -27.87
N GLN A 210 -16.91 14.27 -28.31
CA GLN A 210 -16.15 15.40 -27.79
C GLN A 210 -16.73 15.74 -26.43
N LEU A 211 -16.08 15.30 -25.35
CA LEU A 211 -16.40 15.80 -24.03
C LEU A 211 -16.32 17.33 -24.05
N SER A 212 -17.33 17.98 -23.47
CA SER A 212 -17.28 19.43 -23.28
C SER A 212 -16.04 19.82 -22.48
N SER A 213 -15.59 21.07 -22.65
CA SER A 213 -14.49 21.63 -21.85
C SER A 213 -14.76 21.51 -20.34
N LEU A 214 -16.03 21.64 -19.95
CA LEU A 214 -16.48 21.50 -18.56
C LEU A 214 -16.39 20.05 -18.05
N GLU A 215 -16.89 19.07 -18.81
CA GLU A 215 -16.82 17.65 -18.42
C GLU A 215 -15.38 17.15 -18.35
N ARG A 216 -14.51 17.60 -19.27
CA ARG A 216 -13.07 17.36 -19.18
C ARG A 216 -12.51 17.96 -17.90
N ALA A 217 -12.70 19.25 -17.63
CA ALA A 217 -12.20 19.88 -16.42
C ALA A 217 -12.68 19.17 -15.13
N SER A 218 -13.93 18.70 -15.08
CA SER A 218 -14.49 17.96 -13.94
C SER A 218 -13.84 16.59 -13.75
N ILE A 219 -13.74 15.77 -14.80
CA ILE A 219 -13.06 14.47 -14.75
C ILE A 219 -11.61 14.66 -14.30
N TYR A 220 -10.93 15.69 -14.78
CA TYR A 220 -9.55 15.96 -14.42
C TYR A 220 -9.43 16.30 -12.94
N ARG A 221 -10.24 17.24 -12.44
CA ARG A 221 -10.24 17.57 -11.00
C ARG A 221 -10.53 16.35 -10.12
N SER A 222 -11.35 15.41 -10.58
CA SER A 222 -11.70 14.22 -9.81
C SER A 222 -10.62 13.12 -9.82
N PHE A 223 -9.97 12.86 -10.96
CA PHE A 223 -9.03 11.72 -11.08
C PHE A 223 -7.57 12.10 -10.86
N PHE A 224 -7.20 13.33 -11.19
CA PHE A 224 -5.81 13.76 -11.21
C PHE A 224 -5.10 13.69 -9.85
N PRO A 225 -5.74 14.04 -8.72
CA PRO A 225 -5.16 13.84 -7.39
C PRO A 225 -4.68 12.41 -7.16
N ILE A 226 -5.55 11.44 -7.44
CA ILE A 226 -5.32 10.02 -7.19
C ILE A 226 -4.27 9.48 -8.15
N LEU A 227 -4.32 9.88 -9.43
CA LEU A 227 -3.36 9.46 -10.45
C LEU A 227 -1.96 10.00 -10.17
N LEU A 228 -1.84 11.24 -9.71
CA LEU A 228 -0.56 11.84 -9.36
C LEU A 228 0.04 11.17 -8.12
N CYS A 229 -0.75 10.93 -7.07
CA CYS A 229 -0.32 10.19 -5.89
C CYS A 229 0.13 8.77 -6.26
N SER A 230 -0.63 8.09 -7.12
CA SER A 230 -0.26 6.75 -7.62
C SER A 230 1.04 6.78 -8.42
N ALA A 231 1.21 7.73 -9.34
CA ALA A 231 2.42 7.85 -10.15
C ALA A 231 3.65 8.11 -9.27
N ALA A 232 3.52 9.02 -8.29
CA ALA A 232 4.55 9.33 -7.31
C ALA A 232 4.89 8.12 -6.43
N SER A 233 3.89 7.33 -6.03
CA SER A 233 4.06 6.08 -5.28
C SER A 233 4.83 5.01 -6.07
N MET A 234 4.69 4.95 -7.39
CA MET A 234 5.26 3.90 -8.24
C MET A 234 6.57 4.30 -8.92
N ASN A 235 7.14 5.45 -8.57
CA ASN A 235 8.30 6.03 -9.25
C ASN A 235 8.06 6.33 -10.74
N ASP A 236 6.81 6.55 -11.16
CA ASP A 236 6.44 6.86 -12.54
C ASP A 236 6.61 8.36 -12.83
N ILE A 237 7.88 8.80 -12.88
CA ILE A 237 8.23 10.19 -13.17
C ILE A 237 7.72 10.65 -14.54
N ILE A 238 7.61 9.72 -15.51
CA ILE A 238 7.11 10.02 -16.85
C ILE A 238 5.62 10.33 -16.77
N GLY A 239 4.83 9.48 -16.10
CA GLY A 239 3.41 9.72 -15.84
C GLY A 239 3.16 11.02 -15.10
N MET A 240 3.96 11.33 -14.06
CA MET A 240 3.86 12.62 -13.36
C MET A 240 4.08 13.82 -14.28
N ARG A 241 5.09 13.75 -15.17
CA ARG A 241 5.36 14.80 -16.15
C ARG A 241 4.25 14.90 -17.20
N MET A 242 3.71 13.78 -17.66
CA MET A 242 2.58 13.76 -18.60
C MET A 242 1.33 14.37 -17.98
N LEU A 243 1.04 14.05 -16.72
CA LEU A 243 -0.03 14.68 -15.94
C LEU A 243 0.21 16.19 -15.85
N ASN A 244 1.44 16.64 -15.58
CA ASN A 244 1.76 18.07 -15.55
C ASN A 244 1.48 18.78 -16.87
N VAL A 245 1.92 18.19 -17.98
CA VAL A 245 1.65 18.73 -19.34
C VAL A 245 0.14 18.74 -19.62
N ALA A 246 -0.57 17.67 -19.26
CA ALA A 246 -2.03 17.59 -19.40
C ALA A 246 -2.75 18.69 -18.62
N ALA A 247 -2.22 19.09 -17.46
CA ALA A 247 -2.68 20.20 -16.63
C ALA A 247 -2.09 21.57 -17.03
N GLU A 248 -1.53 21.73 -18.23
CA GLU A 248 -0.95 23.00 -18.71
C GLU A 248 0.14 23.57 -17.78
N ASN A 249 0.90 22.68 -17.14
CA ASN A 249 1.93 23.01 -16.14
C ASN A 249 1.39 23.76 -14.90
N GLN A 250 0.08 23.62 -14.61
CA GLN A 250 -0.57 24.12 -13.41
C GLN A 250 -1.02 22.95 -12.53
N LEU A 251 -0.16 21.93 -12.41
CA LEU A 251 -0.42 20.74 -11.62
C LEU A 251 -0.49 21.10 -10.13
N GLU A 252 -1.65 20.88 -9.52
CA GLU A 252 -1.84 21.05 -8.09
C GLU A 252 -1.12 19.93 -7.33
N THR A 253 0.01 20.27 -6.71
CA THR A 253 0.86 19.34 -5.93
C THR A 253 0.34 19.08 -4.52
N THR A 254 -0.64 19.86 -4.06
CA THR A 254 -1.32 19.77 -2.76
C THR A 254 -2.52 18.83 -2.76
N CYS A 255 -2.74 18.11 -3.86
CA CYS A 255 -3.80 17.12 -3.96
C CYS A 255 -3.55 15.93 -3.02
N TYR A 256 -4.60 15.19 -2.65
CA TYR A 256 -4.51 14.12 -1.66
C TYR A 256 -5.19 12.84 -2.10
N ASP A 257 -4.66 11.71 -1.64
CA ASP A 257 -5.29 10.40 -1.74
C ASP A 257 -6.39 10.21 -0.67
N TYR A 258 -6.95 8.99 -0.60
CA TYR A 258 -7.99 8.65 0.36
C TYR A 258 -7.53 8.63 1.82
N ASN A 259 -6.22 8.65 2.09
CA ASN A 259 -5.63 8.78 3.43
C ASN A 259 -5.20 10.23 3.73
N GLY A 260 -5.52 11.19 2.85
CA GLY A 260 -5.05 12.57 2.99
C GLY A 260 -3.59 12.77 2.59
N ARG A 261 -2.94 11.77 1.98
CA ARG A 261 -1.53 11.86 1.60
C ARG A 261 -1.36 12.58 0.29
N THR A 262 -0.41 13.51 0.26
CA THR A 262 0.02 14.15 -0.99
C THR A 262 0.93 13.24 -1.81
N PRO A 263 1.16 13.53 -3.11
CA PRO A 263 2.14 12.79 -3.90
C PRO A 263 3.53 12.76 -3.26
N LEU A 264 3.89 13.80 -2.50
CA LEU A 264 5.16 13.89 -1.80
C LEU A 264 5.26 12.88 -0.65
N HIS A 265 4.18 12.66 0.11
CA HIS A 265 4.13 11.58 1.11
C HIS A 265 4.37 10.22 0.44
N CYS A 266 3.62 9.94 -0.64
CA CYS A 266 3.71 8.67 -1.35
C CYS A 266 5.12 8.40 -1.90
N ALA A 267 5.74 9.40 -2.53
CA ALA A 267 7.10 9.28 -3.04
C ALA A 267 8.14 9.11 -1.92
N SER A 268 7.97 9.87 -0.82
CA SER A 268 8.91 9.87 0.31
C SER A 268 8.91 8.53 1.04
N ARG A 269 7.73 7.99 1.35
CA ARG A 269 7.55 6.67 1.96
C ARG A 269 8.19 5.55 1.12
N ASN A 270 8.01 5.59 -0.20
CA ASN A 270 8.47 4.50 -1.06
C ASN A 270 9.94 4.62 -1.50
N GLY A 271 10.66 5.70 -1.17
CA GLY A 271 12.05 5.84 -1.59
C GLY A 271 12.23 6.36 -3.02
N ASN A 272 11.23 7.03 -3.58
CA ASN A 272 11.24 7.46 -4.98
C ASN A 272 11.92 8.82 -5.16
N LEU A 273 13.24 8.87 -4.95
CA LEU A 273 14.04 10.12 -4.91
C LEU A 273 13.81 11.05 -6.11
N GLN A 274 13.71 10.50 -7.33
CA GLN A 274 13.50 11.32 -8.54
C GLN A 274 12.12 11.99 -8.55
N CYS A 275 11.10 11.30 -8.02
CA CYS A 275 9.76 11.86 -7.87
C CYS A 275 9.73 12.94 -6.79
N VAL A 276 10.41 12.71 -5.65
CA VAL A 276 10.56 13.72 -4.58
C VAL A 276 11.26 14.98 -5.12
N LYS A 277 12.41 14.84 -5.79
CA LYS A 277 13.14 15.95 -6.44
C LYS A 277 12.23 16.76 -7.36
N TRP A 278 11.47 16.06 -8.20
CA TRP A 278 10.57 16.71 -9.15
C TRP A 278 9.42 17.43 -8.44
N LEU A 279 8.80 16.81 -7.43
CA LEU A 279 7.69 17.41 -6.67
C LEU A 279 8.12 18.67 -5.93
N VAL A 280 9.23 18.61 -5.19
CA VAL A 280 9.78 19.77 -4.47
C VAL A 280 10.12 20.90 -5.43
N LYS A 281 10.75 20.60 -6.57
CA LYS A 281 11.05 21.59 -7.62
C LYS A 281 9.80 22.22 -8.24
N ASN A 282 8.68 21.51 -8.25
CA ASN A 282 7.38 22.02 -8.72
C ASN A 282 6.51 22.56 -7.58
N GLY A 283 7.11 22.93 -6.44
CA GLY A 283 6.43 23.64 -5.36
C GLY A 283 5.52 22.79 -4.49
N ALA A 284 5.73 21.46 -4.43
CA ALA A 284 5.04 20.63 -3.44
C ALA A 284 5.41 21.08 -2.02
N SER A 285 4.40 21.34 -1.19
CA SER A 285 4.62 21.70 0.21
C SER A 285 5.14 20.49 0.99
N VAL A 286 6.22 20.72 1.75
CA VAL A 286 6.88 19.71 2.59
C VAL A 286 6.28 19.60 4.00
N HIS A 287 5.30 20.46 4.34
CA HIS A 287 4.70 20.55 5.68
C HIS A 287 3.26 20.06 5.75
N VAL A 288 2.72 19.51 4.66
CA VAL A 288 1.34 19.00 4.65
C VAL A 288 1.24 17.80 5.58
N LEU A 289 0.18 17.74 6.36
CA LEU A 289 -0.13 16.61 7.24
C LEU A 289 -1.16 15.69 6.57
N ASP A 290 -0.92 14.38 6.59
CA ASP A 290 -1.92 13.39 6.22
C ASP A 290 -2.99 13.22 7.32
N ARG A 291 -3.95 12.31 7.13
CA ARG A 291 -5.04 12.10 8.12
C ARG A 291 -4.58 11.62 9.49
N ASN A 292 -3.37 11.07 9.59
CA ASN A 292 -2.77 10.64 10.83
C ASN A 292 -1.89 11.73 11.46
N GLY A 293 -1.79 12.90 10.83
CA GLY A 293 -0.91 13.98 11.29
C GLY A 293 0.54 13.79 10.85
N HIS A 294 0.82 12.95 9.84
CA HIS A 294 2.17 12.67 9.36
C HIS A 294 2.58 13.64 8.25
N THR A 295 3.81 14.11 8.30
CA THR A 295 4.53 14.86 7.28
C THR A 295 5.20 13.92 6.29
N PRO A 296 5.59 14.40 5.09
CA PRO A 296 6.43 13.63 4.17
C PRO A 296 7.79 13.25 4.78
N LEU A 297 8.33 14.08 5.69
CA LEU A 297 9.59 13.81 6.38
C LEU A 297 9.45 12.61 7.33
N PHE A 298 8.38 12.55 8.11
CA PHE A 298 8.08 11.40 8.96
C PHE A 298 7.94 10.10 8.14
N ASP A 299 7.26 10.17 7.00
CA ASP A 299 7.14 9.04 6.07
C ASP A 299 8.50 8.54 5.55
N ALA A 300 9.43 9.46 5.25
CA ALA A 300 10.79 9.13 4.82
C ALA A 300 11.61 8.49 5.96
N VAL A 301 11.52 9.02 7.18
CA VAL A 301 12.21 8.50 8.37
C VAL A 301 11.74 7.09 8.72
N THR A 302 10.42 6.89 8.85
CA THR A 302 9.83 5.59 9.20
C THR A 302 10.12 4.52 8.14
N SER A 303 10.30 4.93 6.89
CA SER A 303 10.62 4.05 5.77
C SER A 303 12.13 3.93 5.48
N ARG A 304 13.00 4.50 6.33
CA ARG A 304 14.47 4.42 6.24
C ARG A 304 15.05 4.98 4.93
N ARG A 305 14.53 6.11 4.47
CA ARG A 305 14.97 6.77 3.22
C ARG A 305 15.89 7.95 3.51
N SER A 306 17.15 7.68 3.84
CA SER A 306 18.12 8.71 4.26
C SER A 306 18.34 9.81 3.22
N ASP A 307 18.45 9.43 1.95
CA ASP A 307 18.61 10.32 0.80
C ASP A 307 17.42 11.28 0.61
N ILE A 308 16.21 10.83 0.94
CA ILE A 308 15.01 11.64 0.91
C ILE A 308 14.90 12.52 2.15
N VAL A 309 15.29 12.01 3.32
CA VAL A 309 15.35 12.81 4.56
C VAL A 309 16.24 14.03 4.35
N GLU A 310 17.47 13.83 3.87
CA GLU A 310 18.41 14.93 3.59
C GLU A 310 17.80 15.95 2.61
N LEU A 311 17.21 15.49 1.51
CA LEU A 311 16.60 16.37 0.52
C LEU A 311 15.42 17.17 1.09
N LEU A 312 14.56 16.54 1.88
CA LEU A 312 13.42 17.21 2.49
C LEU A 312 13.87 18.26 3.51
N LEU A 313 14.94 17.98 4.27
CA LEU A 313 15.55 18.94 5.18
C LEU A 313 16.18 20.12 4.44
N GLU A 314 16.87 19.88 3.32
CA GLU A 314 17.36 20.95 2.42
C GLU A 314 16.21 21.82 1.89
N ALA A 315 15.03 21.23 1.69
CA ALA A 315 13.81 21.93 1.32
C ALA A 315 13.08 22.61 2.49
N GLY A 316 13.63 22.55 3.71
CA GLY A 316 13.11 23.18 4.91
C GLY A 316 12.09 22.36 5.70
N ALA A 317 11.90 21.08 5.39
CA ALA A 317 10.99 20.20 6.12
C ALA A 317 11.40 20.04 7.59
N HIS A 318 10.43 19.86 8.47
CA HIS A 318 10.63 19.54 9.88
C HIS A 318 9.52 18.60 10.36
N LEU A 319 9.81 17.84 11.40
CA LEU A 319 8.82 16.98 12.06
C LEU A 319 7.76 17.84 12.75
N SER A 320 6.53 17.34 12.76
CA SER A 320 5.38 17.99 13.36
C SER A 320 5.23 17.57 14.83
N ASP A 321 4.74 18.47 15.69
CA ASP A 321 4.41 18.11 17.07
C ASP A 321 3.32 17.04 17.17
N ALA A 322 2.46 16.93 16.15
CA ALA A 322 1.45 15.87 16.06
C ALA A 322 2.06 14.46 15.99
N GLU A 323 3.30 14.34 15.50
CA GLU A 323 4.00 13.07 15.34
C GLU A 323 4.73 12.64 16.63
N HIS A 324 4.83 13.52 17.62
CA HIS A 324 5.64 13.30 18.81
C HIS A 324 5.35 11.97 19.50
N THR A 325 4.08 11.67 19.77
CA THR A 325 3.67 10.43 20.45
C THR A 325 4.11 9.18 19.68
N GLU A 326 4.00 9.21 18.36
CA GLU A 326 4.42 8.09 17.51
C GLU A 326 5.93 7.99 17.41
N ILE A 327 6.65 9.11 17.30
CA ILE A 327 8.11 9.13 17.31
C ILE A 327 8.64 8.60 18.65
N THR A 328 8.05 9.00 19.78
CA THR A 328 8.40 8.45 21.10
C THR A 328 8.24 6.93 21.12
N ALA A 329 7.15 6.38 20.57
CA ALA A 329 6.94 4.94 20.47
C ALA A 329 7.97 4.25 19.55
N LEU A 330 8.33 4.90 18.43
CA LEU A 330 9.39 4.43 17.54
C LEU A 330 10.74 4.39 18.24
N ILE A 331 11.07 5.41 19.05
CA ILE A 331 12.31 5.47 19.84
C ILE A 331 12.34 4.34 20.87
N HIS A 332 11.25 4.06 21.59
CA HIS A 332 11.22 2.93 22.52
C HIS A 332 11.59 1.62 21.83
N ASN A 333 10.98 1.36 20.66
CA ASN A 333 11.26 0.15 19.89
C ASN A 333 12.70 0.12 19.35
N ALA A 334 13.18 1.27 18.86
CA ALA A 334 14.53 1.41 18.33
C ALA A 334 15.58 1.15 19.40
N ILE A 335 15.43 1.76 20.58
CA ILE A 335 16.33 1.57 21.71
C ILE A 335 16.30 0.10 22.14
N TYR A 336 15.12 -0.47 22.42
CA TYR A 336 14.99 -1.86 22.84
C TYR A 336 15.65 -2.86 21.88
N ARG A 337 15.69 -2.55 20.57
CA ARG A 337 16.31 -3.38 19.53
C ARG A 337 17.75 -2.97 19.17
N CYS A 338 18.31 -1.97 19.83
CA CYS A 338 19.61 -1.38 19.50
C CYS A 338 19.70 -0.87 18.04
N ASP A 339 18.60 -0.34 17.51
CA ASP A 339 18.50 0.19 16.15
C ASP A 339 19.07 1.61 16.05
N ILE A 340 20.40 1.70 16.13
CA ILE A 340 21.15 2.96 16.08
C ILE A 340 20.92 3.69 14.75
N GLU A 341 20.65 2.97 13.65
CA GLU A 341 20.38 3.58 12.35
C GLU A 341 19.09 4.40 12.35
N LEU A 342 18.03 3.92 13.03
CA LEU A 342 16.81 4.71 13.19
C LEU A 342 17.07 5.97 14.02
N LEU A 343 17.81 5.81 15.11
CA LEU A 343 18.10 6.92 16.02
C LEU A 343 18.93 8.00 15.31
N LYS A 344 19.89 7.59 14.47
CA LYS A 344 20.64 8.49 13.58
C LYS A 344 19.75 9.23 12.60
N LEU A 345 18.80 8.55 11.97
CA LEU A 345 17.84 9.19 11.06
C LEU A 345 16.90 10.16 11.77
N LEU A 346 16.43 9.82 12.98
CA LEU A 346 15.60 10.70 13.80
C LEU A 346 16.36 11.94 14.25
N ASN A 347 17.61 11.77 14.68
CA ASN A 347 18.49 12.89 15.02
C ASN A 347 18.73 13.80 13.82
N LEU A 348 19.02 13.21 12.65
CA LEU A 348 19.17 13.94 11.39
C LEU A 348 17.89 14.72 11.03
N ALA A 349 16.72 14.11 11.23
CA ALA A 349 15.42 14.75 11.00
C ALA A 349 15.06 15.85 12.02
N GLY A 350 15.96 16.15 12.97
CA GLY A 350 15.79 17.21 13.96
C GLY A 350 14.93 16.82 15.15
N PHE A 351 14.77 15.53 15.45
CA PHE A 351 14.11 15.11 16.68
C PHE A 351 14.95 15.49 17.91
N ASP A 352 14.32 16.16 18.88
CA ASP A 352 14.97 16.51 20.15
C ASP A 352 15.01 15.32 21.11
N PHE A 353 16.20 14.76 21.30
CA PHE A 353 16.47 13.63 22.19
C PHE A 353 16.35 13.98 23.70
N ASN A 354 16.01 15.21 24.06
CA ASN A 354 15.60 15.58 25.42
C ASN A 354 14.08 15.52 25.62
N LYS A 355 13.28 15.33 24.57
CA LYS A 355 11.83 15.14 24.72
C LYS A 355 11.52 13.85 25.47
N THR A 356 10.51 13.92 26.33
CA THR A 356 10.18 12.84 27.26
C THR A 356 8.95 12.06 26.80
N ASP A 357 8.89 10.81 27.23
CA ASP A 357 7.67 10.01 27.13
C ASP A 357 6.61 10.41 28.18
N PHE A 358 5.53 9.62 28.27
CA PHE A 358 4.45 9.86 29.23
C PHE A 358 4.87 9.66 30.70
N GLU A 359 5.99 9.00 30.98
CA GLU A 359 6.58 8.85 32.32
C GLU A 359 7.65 9.91 32.61
N GLY A 360 7.86 10.89 31.72
CA GLY A 360 8.91 11.89 31.87
C GLY A 360 10.31 11.37 31.53
N ARG A 361 10.42 10.16 30.96
CA ARG A 361 11.71 9.55 30.62
C ARG A 361 12.20 10.06 29.28
N THR A 362 13.44 10.54 29.25
CA THR A 362 14.15 10.85 27.99
C THR A 362 14.61 9.55 27.30
N PRO A 363 14.92 9.58 26.00
CA PRO A 363 15.62 8.51 25.30
C PRO A 363 16.84 7.95 26.05
N LEU A 364 17.60 8.80 26.78
CA LEU A 364 18.72 8.35 27.58
C LEU A 364 18.29 7.47 28.77
N HIS A 365 17.19 7.82 29.47
CA HIS A 365 16.61 6.95 30.50
C HIS A 365 16.23 5.59 29.94
N LEU A 366 15.60 5.57 28.75
CA LEU A 366 15.19 4.33 28.10
C LEU A 366 16.39 3.46 27.70
N ALA A 367 17.47 4.07 27.21
CA ALA A 367 18.70 3.36 26.86
C ALA A 367 19.34 2.68 28.07
N VAL A 368 19.31 3.34 29.24
CA VAL A 368 19.77 2.76 30.51
C VAL A 368 18.83 1.66 30.98
N LEU A 369 17.52 1.89 30.95
CA LEU A 369 16.51 0.94 31.40
C LEU A 369 16.50 -0.36 30.59
N PHE A 370 16.78 -0.29 29.29
CA PHE A 370 16.90 -1.45 28.41
C PHE A 370 18.34 -1.98 28.31
N GLU A 371 19.26 -1.44 29.11
CA GLU A 371 20.66 -1.88 29.22
C GLU A 371 21.41 -1.87 27.87
N GLN A 372 21.13 -0.85 27.05
CA GLN A 372 21.67 -0.73 25.69
C GLN A 372 22.92 0.15 25.68
N GLU A 373 24.08 -0.42 26.06
CA GLU A 373 25.36 0.29 26.17
C GLU A 373 25.70 1.11 24.91
N SER A 374 25.59 0.50 23.72
CA SER A 374 25.89 1.16 22.45
C SER A 374 24.97 2.35 22.15
N VAL A 375 23.72 2.31 22.62
CA VAL A 375 22.77 3.41 22.46
C VAL A 375 23.07 4.52 23.46
N VAL A 376 23.47 4.18 24.69
CA VAL A 376 23.96 5.15 25.68
C VAL A 376 25.15 5.93 25.12
N ASP A 377 26.15 5.24 24.55
CA ASP A 377 27.30 5.88 23.89
C ASP A 377 26.88 6.80 22.76
N TYR A 378 25.95 6.33 21.92
CA TYR A 378 25.45 7.11 20.81
C TYR A 378 24.74 8.39 21.25
N ILE A 379 23.84 8.30 22.24
CA ILE A 379 23.09 9.45 22.75
C ILE A 379 24.03 10.42 23.49
N LEU A 380 24.92 9.94 24.37
CA LEU A 380 25.87 10.81 25.07
C LEU A 380 26.86 11.51 24.13
N GLY A 381 27.10 10.94 22.94
CA GLY A 381 27.90 11.56 21.89
C GLY A 381 27.18 12.65 21.09
N MET A 382 25.88 12.86 21.29
CA MET A 382 25.13 13.94 20.63
C MET A 382 25.38 15.31 21.28
N GLU A 383 25.30 16.37 20.49
CA GLU A 383 25.35 17.74 21.00
C GLU A 383 24.05 18.09 21.75
N ASN A 384 24.15 18.90 22.82
CA ASN A 384 23.03 19.43 23.59
C ASN A 384 22.12 18.40 24.30
N ILE A 385 22.63 17.21 24.62
CA ILE A 385 21.92 16.27 25.49
C ILE A 385 22.02 16.70 26.95
N ASN A 386 20.89 16.60 27.66
CA ASN A 386 20.83 16.78 29.10
C ASN A 386 20.90 15.41 29.82
N PRO A 387 22.09 14.98 30.28
CA PRO A 387 22.23 13.73 31.03
C PRO A 387 21.65 13.80 32.45
N CYS A 388 21.25 14.99 32.91
CA CYS A 388 20.67 15.23 34.24
C CYS A 388 19.14 15.42 34.21
N ALA A 389 18.48 15.15 33.09
CA ALA A 389 17.02 15.25 33.01
C ALA A 389 16.38 14.33 34.06
N MET A 390 15.32 14.78 34.74
CA MET A 390 14.60 14.00 35.73
C MET A 390 13.30 13.46 35.12
N ASP A 391 13.01 12.19 35.38
CA ASP A 391 11.71 11.59 35.08
C ASP A 391 10.63 11.98 36.13
N LYS A 392 9.42 11.43 36.01
CA LYS A 392 8.33 11.70 36.97
C LYS A 392 8.57 11.17 38.39
N LEU A 393 9.59 10.33 38.58
CA LEU A 393 9.99 9.79 39.88
C LEU A 393 11.20 10.54 40.46
N ASP A 394 11.53 11.71 39.90
CA ASP A 394 12.71 12.51 40.23
C ASP A 394 14.02 11.71 40.08
N LYS A 395 14.06 10.75 39.14
CA LYS A 395 15.26 9.97 38.83
C LYS A 395 15.94 10.50 37.59
N THR A 396 17.26 10.67 37.67
CA THR A 396 18.11 10.90 36.51
C THR A 396 18.47 9.58 35.83
N PRO A 397 18.99 9.58 34.59
CA PRO A 397 19.54 8.38 33.97
C PRO A 397 20.61 7.69 34.82
N LEU A 398 21.43 8.47 35.55
CA LEU A 398 22.41 7.91 36.48
C LEU A 398 21.76 7.21 37.67
N ASP A 399 20.69 7.78 38.24
CA ASP A 399 19.96 7.15 39.35
C ASP A 399 19.31 5.83 38.91
N VAL A 400 18.77 5.79 37.69
CA VAL A 400 18.25 4.55 37.09
C VAL A 400 19.36 3.51 36.95
N ALA A 401 20.54 3.90 36.46
CA ALA A 401 21.69 2.99 36.33
C ALA A 401 22.15 2.45 37.70
N ILE A 402 22.21 3.30 38.74
CA ILE A 402 22.54 2.87 40.10
C ILE A 402 21.53 1.84 40.61
N SER A 403 20.23 2.10 40.43
CA SER A 403 19.17 1.17 40.84
C SER A 403 19.28 -0.19 40.16
N ILE A 404 19.65 -0.23 38.87
CA ILE A 404 19.85 -1.47 38.11
C ILE A 404 21.07 -2.23 38.65
N VAL A 405 22.20 -1.55 38.88
CA VAL A 405 23.41 -2.16 39.45
C VAL A 405 23.14 -2.72 40.85
N GLU A 406 22.43 -2.00 41.72
CA GLU A 406 22.04 -2.48 43.05
C GLU A 406 21.10 -3.70 42.97
N HIS A 407 20.15 -3.69 42.03
CA HIS A 407 19.27 -4.81 41.79
C HIS A 407 20.06 -6.07 41.40
N TYR A 408 20.97 -5.96 40.44
CA TYR A 408 21.82 -7.09 40.03
C TYR A 408 22.68 -7.62 41.18
N LYS A 409 23.32 -6.74 41.96
CA LYS A 409 24.10 -7.12 43.15
C LYS A 409 23.27 -7.86 44.20
N SER A 410 21.97 -7.57 44.30
CA SER A 410 21.07 -8.24 45.26
C SER A 410 20.66 -9.65 44.84
N ILE A 411 20.60 -9.93 43.53
CA ILE A 411 20.12 -11.22 42.99
C ILE A 411 21.30 -12.13 42.63
N HIS A 412 22.41 -11.56 42.14
CA HIS A 412 23.58 -12.30 41.71
C HIS A 412 24.64 -12.28 42.83
N PHE A 413 24.89 -13.45 43.44
CA PHE A 413 25.95 -13.61 44.45
C PHE A 413 27.37 -13.46 43.85
N MET A 414 27.48 -13.45 42.52
CA MET A 414 28.75 -13.26 41.79
C MET A 414 28.62 -12.05 40.87
N ALA A 415 29.51 -11.07 41.04
CA ALA A 415 29.55 -9.80 40.31
C ALA A 415 29.95 -9.94 38.82
N ASP A 416 29.93 -11.16 38.27
CA ASP A 416 30.56 -11.52 36.99
C ASP A 416 29.55 -11.94 35.90
N SER A 417 28.24 -11.70 36.06
CA SER A 417 27.30 -11.90 34.95
C SER A 417 27.45 -10.81 33.90
N GLU A 418 27.26 -11.17 32.64
CA GLU A 418 27.34 -10.25 31.49
C GLU A 418 26.44 -9.02 31.69
N ASP A 419 25.21 -9.23 32.15
CA ASP A 419 24.25 -8.16 32.46
C ASP A 419 24.75 -7.22 33.57
N THR A 420 25.38 -7.78 34.62
CA THR A 420 25.96 -6.97 35.71
C THR A 420 27.10 -6.08 35.18
N LEU A 421 27.93 -6.62 34.30
CA LEU A 421 29.04 -5.88 33.70
C LEU A 421 28.54 -4.76 32.78
N ILE A 422 27.51 -5.03 31.96
CA ILE A 422 26.86 -4.02 31.11
C ILE A 422 26.29 -2.89 31.96
N ALA A 423 25.56 -3.22 33.04
CA ALA A 423 25.00 -2.21 33.95
C ALA A 423 26.10 -1.35 34.62
N ILE A 424 27.21 -1.96 35.06
CA ILE A 424 28.36 -1.24 35.61
C ILE A 424 29.00 -0.33 34.56
N ASN A 425 29.20 -0.80 33.33
CA ASN A 425 29.75 0.01 32.24
C ASN A 425 28.88 1.23 31.93
N ILE A 426 27.56 1.05 31.86
CA ILE A 426 26.60 2.14 31.64
C ILE A 426 26.70 3.16 32.79
N HIS A 427 26.74 2.71 34.04
CA HIS A 427 26.92 3.58 35.20
C HIS A 427 28.22 4.38 35.13
N GLU A 428 29.34 3.76 34.79
CA GLU A 428 30.62 4.45 34.63
C GLU A 428 30.59 5.49 33.52
N LYS A 429 29.97 5.19 32.37
CA LYS A 429 29.84 6.11 31.24
C LYS A 429 29.03 7.34 31.61
N LEU A 430 27.89 7.17 32.28
CA LEU A 430 27.07 8.27 32.77
C LEU A 430 27.82 9.11 33.81
N SER A 431 28.52 8.46 34.74
CA SER A 431 29.33 9.16 35.75
C SER A 431 30.45 9.98 35.10
N LYS A 432 31.08 9.48 34.03
CA LYS A 432 32.09 10.21 33.26
C LYS A 432 31.49 11.38 32.48
N ALA A 433 30.29 11.23 31.92
CA ALA A 433 29.62 12.30 31.18
C ALA A 433 29.17 13.49 32.05
N LEU A 434 29.07 13.29 33.37
CA LEU A 434 28.65 14.30 34.35
C LEU A 434 29.82 15.07 35.01
N ASN A 435 31.05 14.56 34.88
CA ASN A 435 32.28 15.17 35.38
C ASN A 435 33.01 15.91 34.27
#